data_AF-A0A963B8A8-F1
#
_entry.id   AF-A0A963B8A8-F1
#
_cell.length_a   1.000
_cell.length_b   1.000
_cell.length_c   1.000
_cell.angle_alpha   90.00
_cell.angle_beta   90.00
_cell.angle_gamma   90.00
#
_symmetry.space_group_name_H-M   'P 1'
#
loop_
_entity.id
_entity.type
_entity.pdbx_description
1 polymer ?
#
loop_
_entity_poly.entity_id
_entity_poly.type
_entity_poly.pdbx_seq_one_letter_code
_entity_poly.pdbx_strand_id
1 'polypeptide(L)'
;LLLGGLIGQSVEAFSTQLPAYQEKLRTLTASVSQWLSAKGVVISTQSVTALLDPARAMSMAAQGLTSLTGLLTNTFLILLTVVFLLFESSDMPAKLHLILDDPAHSYRYFERFIDTIQHYMLIKTATS
;
A
#
# COMPACT_ATOMS: atom_id res chain seq x y z
N LEU A 1 11.78 -0.52 -10.96
CA LEU A 1 11.20 -1.59 -11.82
C LEU A 1 11.73 -2.97 -11.49
N LEU A 2 13.06 -3.19 -11.41
CA LEU A 2 13.63 -4.52 -11.12
C LEU A 2 13.15 -5.14 -9.78
N LEU A 3 13.13 -4.36 -8.69
CA LEU A 3 12.69 -4.85 -7.37
C LEU A 3 11.19 -5.19 -7.33
N GLY A 4 10.33 -4.38 -7.95
CA GLY A 4 8.89 -4.65 -8.02
C GLY A 4 8.57 -5.90 -8.85
N GLY A 5 9.29 -6.11 -9.96
CA GLY A 5 9.19 -7.33 -10.76
C GLY A 5 9.66 -8.58 -10.01
N LEU A 6 10.77 -8.48 -9.26
CA LEU A 6 11.28 -9.58 -8.43
C LEU A 6 10.32 -9.97 -7.31
N ILE A 7 9.70 -8.99 -6.64
CA ILE A 7 8.71 -9.24 -5.59
C ILE A 7 7.45 -9.89 -6.20
N GLY A 8 6.95 -9.36 -7.33
CA GLY A 8 5.81 -9.95 -8.04
C GLY A 8 6.05 -11.40 -8.46
N GLN A 9 7.22 -11.69 -9.05
CA GLN A 9 7.62 -13.06 -9.42
C GLN A 9 7.74 -13.98 -8.19
N SER A 10 8.21 -13.48 -7.05
CA SER A 10 8.33 -14.25 -5.83
C SER A 10 6.95 -14.60 -5.22
N VAL A 11 6.00 -13.65 -5.26
CA VAL A 11 4.62 -13.86 -4.81
C VAL A 11 3.90 -14.85 -5.71
N GLU A 12 4.10 -14.74 -7.03
CA GLU A 12 3.53 -15.66 -8.00
C GLU A 12 4.11 -17.08 -7.88
N ALA A 13 5.43 -17.19 -7.71
CA ALA A 13 6.08 -18.46 -7.43
C ALA A 13 5.56 -19.09 -6.12
N PHE A 14 5.37 -18.29 -5.07
CA PHE A 14 4.77 -18.75 -3.81
C PHE A 14 3.33 -19.24 -4.02
N SER A 15 2.50 -18.49 -4.75
CA SER A 15 1.12 -18.87 -5.06
C SER A 15 1.04 -20.16 -5.88
N THR A 16 1.96 -20.34 -6.84
CA THR A 16 2.02 -21.54 -7.69
C THR A 16 2.48 -22.77 -6.90
N GLN A 17 3.40 -22.57 -5.95
CA GLN A 17 3.95 -23.65 -5.11
C GLN A 17 3.14 -23.89 -3.83
N LEU A 18 2.02 -23.21 -3.65
CA LEU A 18 1.17 -23.33 -2.46
C LEU A 18 0.82 -24.79 -2.09
N PRO A 19 0.44 -25.67 -3.05
CA PRO A 19 0.14 -27.07 -2.74
C PRO A 19 1.36 -27.83 -2.20
N ALA A 20 2.56 -27.56 -2.74
CA ALA A 20 3.80 -28.19 -2.27
C ALA A 20 4.17 -27.72 -0.85
N TYR A 21 3.95 -26.45 -0.54
CA TYR A 21 4.15 -25.92 0.82
C TYR A 21 3.11 -26.46 1.80
N GLN A 22 1.85 -26.63 1.40
CA GLN A 22 0.83 -27.27 2.23
C GLN A 22 1.23 -28.70 2.60
N GLU A 23 1.74 -29.48 1.64
CA GLU A 23 2.19 -30.85 1.91
C GLU A 23 3.40 -30.88 2.86
N LYS A 24 4.38 -29.98 2.69
CA LYS A 24 5.49 -29.84 3.63
C LYS A 24 5.02 -29.47 5.04
N LEU A 25 4.05 -28.56 5.15
CA LEU A 25 3.51 -28.16 6.43
C LEU A 25 2.77 -29.33 7.09
N ARG A 26 2.01 -30.09 6.30
CA ARG A 26 1.33 -31.31 6.75
C ARG A 26 2.31 -32.35 7.29
N THR A 27 3.43 -32.60 6.60
CA THR A 27 4.44 -33.57 7.09
C THR A 27 5.11 -33.08 8.37
N LEU A 28 5.47 -31.80 8.46
CA LEU A 28 5.99 -31.18 9.69
C LEU A 28 5.01 -31.32 10.86
N THR A 29 3.74 -31.00 10.66
CA THR A 29 2.69 -31.15 11.68
C THR A 29 2.53 -32.61 12.10
N ALA A 30 2.59 -33.55 11.16
CA ALA A 30 2.54 -34.98 11.46
C ALA A 30 3.76 -35.44 12.30
N SER A 31 4.98 -35.01 11.93
CA SER A 31 6.20 -35.31 12.69
C SER A 31 6.18 -34.74 14.11
N VAL A 32 5.71 -33.50 14.26
CA VAL A 32 5.52 -32.86 15.57
C VAL A 32 4.49 -33.65 16.38
N SER A 33 3.34 -33.99 15.79
CA SER A 33 2.32 -34.80 16.48
C SER A 33 2.87 -36.15 16.93
N GLN A 34 3.67 -36.82 16.11
CA GLN A 34 4.28 -38.10 16.45
C GLN A 34 5.29 -37.98 17.60
N TRP A 35 6.09 -36.91 17.63
CA TRP A 35 7.00 -36.62 18.74
C TRP A 35 6.25 -36.33 20.05
N LEU A 36 5.13 -35.61 20.00
CA LEU A 36 4.27 -35.38 21.17
C LEU A 36 3.61 -36.69 21.67
N SER A 37 3.14 -37.54 20.76
CA SER A 37 2.62 -38.87 21.09
C SER A 37 3.67 -39.74 21.77
N ALA A 38 4.93 -39.69 21.32
CA ALA A 38 6.04 -40.41 21.96
C ALA A 38 6.34 -39.92 23.39
N LYS A 39 5.96 -38.69 23.74
CA LYS A 39 6.05 -38.15 25.11
C LYS A 39 4.80 -38.41 25.96
N GLY A 40 3.86 -39.23 25.49
CA GLY A 40 2.66 -39.62 26.23
C GLY A 40 1.45 -38.69 26.07
N VAL A 41 1.53 -37.70 25.17
CA VAL A 41 0.38 -36.84 24.85
C VAL A 41 -0.45 -37.53 23.77
N VAL A 42 -1.61 -38.09 24.13
CA VAL A 42 -2.50 -38.74 23.16
C VAL A 42 -3.22 -37.67 22.35
N ILE A 43 -2.66 -37.34 21.20
CA ILE A 43 -3.22 -36.37 20.28
C ILE A 43 -3.95 -37.15 19.18
N SER A 44 -5.28 -36.98 19.09
CA SER A 44 -6.03 -37.56 17.97
C SER A 44 -5.65 -36.79 16.69
N THR A 45 -5.28 -37.52 15.64
CA THR A 45 -4.92 -36.92 14.35
C THR A 45 -6.05 -36.04 13.81
N GLN A 46 -7.30 -36.44 14.01
CA GLN A 46 -8.50 -35.67 13.64
C GLN A 46 -8.63 -34.33 14.38
N SER A 47 -8.29 -34.26 15.68
CA SER A 47 -8.31 -32.99 16.41
C SER A 47 -7.19 -32.05 15.94
N VAL A 48 -6.04 -32.57 15.53
CA VAL A 48 -4.94 -31.77 14.98
C VAL A 48 -5.31 -31.17 13.64
N THR A 49 -5.83 -31.96 12.71
CA THR A 49 -6.21 -31.42 11.39
C THR A 49 -7.41 -30.47 11.48
N ALA A 50 -8.28 -30.63 12.48
CA ALA A 50 -9.41 -29.74 12.71
C ALA A 50 -9.01 -28.38 13.31
N LEU A 51 -8.05 -28.35 14.24
CA LEU A 51 -7.54 -27.10 14.83
C LEU A 51 -6.43 -26.45 13.99
N LEU A 52 -5.57 -27.25 13.37
CA LEU A 52 -4.43 -26.85 12.55
C LEU A 52 -4.59 -27.43 11.15
N ASP A 53 -5.47 -26.81 10.36
CA ASP A 53 -5.62 -27.11 8.93
C ASP A 53 -4.49 -26.39 8.16
N PRO A 54 -3.52 -27.14 7.58
CA PRO A 54 -2.43 -26.56 6.81
C PRO A 54 -2.92 -25.73 5.63
N ALA A 55 -4.06 -26.10 5.04
CA ALA A 55 -4.62 -25.39 3.89
C ALA A 55 -5.11 -24.00 4.29
N ARG A 56 -5.79 -23.88 5.44
CA ARG A 56 -6.23 -22.59 5.99
C ARG A 56 -5.05 -21.72 6.38
N ALA A 57 -4.06 -22.27 7.07
CA ALA A 57 -2.86 -21.53 7.47
C ALA A 57 -2.12 -20.97 6.25
N MET A 58 -1.92 -21.80 5.21
CA MET A 58 -1.27 -21.37 3.97
C MET A 58 -2.13 -20.35 3.19
N SER A 59 -3.45 -20.51 3.19
CA SER A 59 -4.36 -19.54 2.54
C SER A 59 -4.30 -18.17 3.22
N MET A 60 -4.27 -18.12 4.56
CA MET A 60 -4.12 -16.86 5.30
C MET A 60 -2.78 -16.19 5.02
N ALA A 61 -1.70 -16.97 4.98
CA ALA A 61 -0.37 -16.46 4.63
C ALA A 61 -0.33 -15.89 3.20
N ALA A 62 -0.94 -16.60 2.23
CA ALA A 62 -1.06 -16.13 0.86
C ALA A 62 -1.88 -14.84 0.77
N GLN A 63 -3.04 -14.79 1.42
CA GLN A 63 -3.89 -13.59 1.45
C GLN A 63 -3.13 -12.39 2.04
N GLY A 64 -2.42 -12.57 3.16
CA GLY A 64 -1.61 -11.52 3.77
C GLY A 64 -0.51 -11.00 2.83
N LEU A 65 0.20 -11.92 2.16
CA LEU A 65 1.24 -11.56 1.20
C LEU A 65 0.66 -10.80 -0.02
N THR A 66 -0.48 -11.25 -0.54
CA THR A 66 -1.21 -10.56 -1.61
C THR A 66 -1.66 -9.17 -1.18
N SER A 67 -2.22 -9.01 0.02
CA SER A 67 -2.63 -7.71 0.55
C SER A 67 -1.45 -6.76 0.70
N LEU A 68 -0.33 -7.21 1.27
CA LEU A 68 0.88 -6.41 1.41
C LEU A 68 1.44 -5.96 0.06
N THR A 69 1.45 -6.88 -0.91
CA THR A 69 1.92 -6.59 -2.28
C THR A 69 0.99 -5.60 -3.00
N GLY A 70 -0.32 -5.72 -2.79
CA GLY A 70 -1.32 -4.78 -3.28
C GLY A 70 -1.12 -3.37 -2.72
N LEU A 71 -0.89 -3.26 -1.40
CA LEU A 71 -0.58 -1.98 -0.74
C LEU A 71 0.72 -1.36 -1.28
N LEU A 72 1.77 -2.16 -1.46
CA LEU A 72 3.04 -1.73 -2.06
C LEU A 72 2.86 -1.20 -3.48
N THR A 73 2.07 -1.89 -4.31
CA THR A 73 1.77 -1.47 -5.67
C THR A 73 1.04 -0.13 -5.68
N ASN A 74 -0.01 0.01 -4.89
CA ASN A 74 -0.77 1.24 -4.80
C ASN A 74 0.08 2.40 -4.27
N THR A 75 0.85 2.16 -3.21
CA THR A 75 1.77 3.15 -2.64
C THR A 75 2.83 3.56 -3.64
N PHE A 76 3.36 2.63 -4.42
CA PHE A 76 4.33 2.92 -5.47
C PHE A 76 3.73 3.84 -6.55
N LEU A 77 2.50 3.57 -7.00
CA LEU A 77 1.80 4.43 -7.94
C LEU A 77 1.53 5.82 -7.36
N ILE A 78 1.05 5.91 -6.12
CA ILE A 78 0.83 7.19 -5.44
C ILE A 78 2.14 7.98 -5.34
N LEU A 79 3.23 7.34 -4.91
CA LEU A 79 4.54 7.99 -4.83
C LEU A 79 5.02 8.47 -6.19
N LEU A 80 4.84 7.66 -7.24
CA LEU A 80 5.16 8.05 -8.61
C LEU A 80 4.36 9.29 -9.04
N THR A 81 3.05 9.31 -8.78
CA THR A 81 2.20 10.48 -9.05
C THR A 81 2.66 11.70 -8.26
N VAL A 82 2.98 11.56 -6.98
CA VAL A 82 3.48 12.65 -6.15
C VAL A 82 4.82 13.17 -6.69
N VAL A 83 5.74 12.30 -7.08
CA VAL A 83 7.01 12.70 -7.70
C VAL A 83 6.78 13.49 -8.99
N PHE A 84 5.90 13.01 -9.87
CA PHE A 84 5.52 13.76 -11.06
C PHE A 84 4.90 15.11 -10.73
N LEU A 85 4.01 15.17 -9.73
CA LEU A 85 3.37 16.39 -9.28
C LEU A 85 4.39 17.38 -8.69
N LEU A 86 5.42 16.91 -7.99
CA LEU A 86 6.50 17.75 -7.47
C LEU A 86 7.39 18.31 -8.60
N PHE A 87 7.72 17.48 -9.60
CA PHE A 87 8.43 17.96 -10.79
C PHE A 87 7.60 18.99 -11.55
N GLU A 88 6.32 18.68 -11.79
CA GLU A 88 5.42 19.60 -12.46
C GLU A 88 5.21 20.88 -11.66
N SER A 89 5.03 20.82 -10.33
CA SER A 89 4.93 21.99 -9.45
C SER A 89 6.15 22.91 -9.52
N SER A 90 7.34 22.36 -9.79
CA SER A 90 8.56 23.15 -9.93
C SER A 90 8.60 23.91 -11.26
N ASP A 91 8.07 23.32 -12.34
CA ASP A 91 7.96 23.94 -13.68
C ASP A 91 6.61 24.66 -13.90
N MET A 92 5.65 24.49 -12.99
CA MET A 92 4.31 25.05 -13.06
C MET A 92 4.30 26.57 -13.15
N PRO A 93 5.14 27.33 -12.42
CA PRO A 93 5.19 28.79 -12.55
C PRO A 93 5.61 29.24 -13.95
N ALA A 94 6.51 28.49 -14.59
CA ALA A 94 7.01 28.77 -15.94
C ALA A 94 5.97 28.41 -17.01
N LYS A 95 5.32 27.23 -16.90
CA LYS A 95 4.18 26.88 -17.77
C LYS A 95 3.02 27.87 -17.62
N LEU A 96 2.71 28.29 -16.39
CA LEU A 96 1.66 29.27 -16.11
C LEU A 96 2.01 30.65 -16.68
N HIS A 97 3.27 31.09 -16.60
CA HIS A 97 3.75 32.33 -17.24
C HIS A 97 3.67 32.29 -18.78
N LEU A 98 3.82 31.12 -19.40
CA LEU A 98 3.73 30.97 -20.86
C LEU A 98 2.27 30.93 -21.36
N ILE A 99 1.32 30.56 -20.50
CA ILE A 99 -0.12 30.52 -20.85
C ILE A 99 -0.81 31.84 -20.45
N LEU A 100 -0.28 32.56 -19.46
CA LEU A 100 -0.70 33.91 -19.11
C LEU A 100 0.02 34.93 -20.01
N ASP A 101 -0.67 35.46 -21.01
CA ASP A 101 -0.14 36.48 -21.94
C ASP A 101 0.52 37.71 -21.26
N ASP A 102 0.14 38.03 -20.01
CA ASP A 102 0.77 39.09 -19.20
C ASP A 102 0.80 38.72 -17.69
N PRO A 103 1.90 38.14 -17.19
CA PRO A 103 2.08 37.76 -15.79
C PRO A 103 2.08 38.96 -14.84
N ALA A 104 2.57 40.13 -15.29
CA ALA A 104 2.68 41.34 -14.48
C ALA A 104 1.32 42.05 -14.30
N HIS A 105 0.37 41.86 -15.22
CA HIS A 105 -1.01 42.28 -15.01
C HIS A 105 -1.79 41.30 -14.13
N SER A 106 -1.64 39.98 -14.31
CA SER A 106 -2.36 38.99 -13.49
C SER A 106 -1.97 39.03 -12.01
N TYR A 107 -0.69 39.22 -11.67
CA TYR A 107 -0.26 39.41 -10.28
C TYR A 107 -0.88 40.67 -9.65
N ARG A 108 -1.02 41.77 -10.40
CA ARG A 108 -1.69 43.00 -9.92
C ARG A 108 -3.18 42.82 -9.66
N TYR A 109 -3.86 41.99 -10.46
CA TYR A 109 -5.26 41.64 -10.20
C TYR A 109 -5.40 40.74 -8.98
N PHE A 110 -4.48 39.78 -8.81
CA PHE A 110 -4.47 38.90 -7.65
C PHE A 110 -4.18 39.66 -6.35
N GLU A 111 -3.20 40.58 -6.33
CA GLU A 111 -2.93 41.43 -5.16
C GLU A 111 -4.14 42.30 -4.80
N ARG A 112 -4.78 42.96 -5.78
CA ARG A 112 -6.00 43.74 -5.52
C ARG A 112 -7.15 42.87 -5.01
N PHE A 113 -7.28 41.64 -5.50
CA PHE A 113 -8.31 40.71 -5.06
C PHE A 113 -8.09 40.29 -3.60
N ILE A 114 -6.86 39.95 -3.22
CA ILE A 114 -6.49 39.62 -1.84
C ILE A 114 -6.67 40.82 -0.91
N ASP A 115 -6.25 42.02 -1.31
CA ASP A 115 -6.44 43.25 -0.54
C ASP A 115 -7.93 43.55 -0.31
N THR A 116 -8.76 43.38 -1.34
CA THR A 116 -10.23 43.57 -1.23
C THR A 116 -10.86 42.57 -0.27
N ILE A 117 -10.45 41.29 -0.32
CA ILE A 117 -10.94 40.27 0.61
C ILE A 117 -10.48 40.57 2.03
N GLN A 118 -9.22 40.94 2.24
CA GLN A 118 -8.69 41.30 3.56
C GLN A 118 -9.42 42.50 4.16
N HIS A 119 -9.60 43.57 3.37
CA HIS A 119 -10.35 44.76 3.81
C HIS A 119 -11.79 44.41 4.19
N TYR A 120 -12.48 43.63 3.34
CA TYR A 120 -13.85 43.23 3.61
C TYR A 120 -13.96 42.33 4.85
N MET A 121 -13.04 41.38 5.02
CA MET A 121 -12.98 40.50 6.18
C MET A 121 -12.68 41.28 7.48
N LEU A 122 -11.77 42.25 7.45
CA LEU A 122 -11.48 43.13 8.59
C LEU A 122 -12.71 43.94 9.01
N ILE A 123 -13.40 44.58 8.05
CA ILE A 123 -14.62 45.35 8.33
C ILE A 123 -15.72 44.44 8.90
N LYS A 124 -15.91 43.26 8.31
CA LYS A 124 -16.91 42.29 8.76
C LYS A 124 -16.60 41.74 10.16
N THR A 125 -15.32 41.55 10.49
CA THR A 125 -14.88 41.08 11.81
C THR A 125 -14.97 42.18 12.88
N ALA A 126 -14.70 43.44 12.53
CA ALA A 126 -14.77 44.55 13.48
C ALA A 126 -16.21 44.99 13.82
N THR A 127 -17.15 44.74 12.92
CA THR A 127 -18.57 45.12 13.09
C THR A 127 -19.42 43.97 13.66
N SER A 128 -18.93 42.72 13.61
CA SER A 128 -19.64 41.53 14.08
C SER A 128 -19.25 41.08 15.48
#